data_AF-X0ZL95-F1
#
_entry.id   AF-X0ZL95-F1
#
_cell.length_a   1.000
_cell.length_b   1.000
_cell.length_c   1.000
_cell.angle_alpha   90.00
_cell.angle_beta   90.00
_cell.angle_gamma   90.00
#
_symmetry.space_group_name_H-M   'P 1'
#
loop_
_entity.id
_entity.type
_entity.pdbx_description
1 polymer ?
#
loop_
_entity_poly.entity_id
_entity_poly.type
_entity_poly.pdbx_seq_one_letter_code
_entity_poly.pdbx_strand_id
1 'polypeptide(L)' 'MVTRLGLVLKELNDNGNFRASLFATSAGLVLASQKEEDIDERVVAAMGSLLSDAAYKA' A
#
# COMPACT_ATOMS: atom_id res chain seq x y z
N MET A 1 -18.09 -7.45 -1.23
CA MET A 1 -18.25 -6.72 -2.51
C MET A 1 -16.86 -6.26 -2.94
N VAL A 2 -16.33 -6.76 -4.06
CA VAL A 2 -14.97 -6.41 -4.50
C VAL A 2 -15.04 -5.05 -5.18
N THR A 3 -14.28 -4.07 -4.69
CA THR A 3 -14.24 -2.73 -5.27
C THR A 3 -13.34 -2.73 -6.51
N ARG A 4 -13.59 -1.84 -7.49
CA ARG A 4 -12.71 -1.68 -8.67
C ARG A 4 -11.24 -1.46 -8.25
N LEU A 5 -11.04 -0.73 -7.16
CA LEU A 5 -9.71 -0.48 -6.61
C LEU A 5 -9.02 -1.75 -6.11
N GLY A 6 -9.76 -2.67 -5.48
CA GLY A 6 -9.23 -3.96 -5.06
C GLY A 6 -8.81 -4.85 -6.24
N LEU A 7 -9.53 -4.79 -7.37
CA LEU A 7 -9.15 -5.50 -8.60
C LEU A 7 -7.84 -4.95 -9.18
N VAL A 8 -7.71 -3.63 -9.25
CA VAL A 8 -6.48 -2.97 -9.73
C VAL A 8 -5.29 -3.37 -8.86
N LEU A 9 -5.43 -3.31 -7.53
CA LEU A 9 -4.35 -3.69 -6.61
C LEU A 9 -3.96 -5.16 -6.75
N LYS A 10 -4.94 -6.05 -6.99
CA LYS A 10 -4.67 -7.46 -7.24
C LYS A 10 -3.89 -7.67 -8.53
N GLU A 11 -4.32 -7.05 -9.62
CA GLU A 11 -3.66 -7.15 -10.92
C GLU A 11 -2.24 -6.55 -10.87
N LEU A 12 -2.03 -5.51 -10.07
CA LEU A 12 -0.70 -4.93 -9.80
C LEU A 12 0.22 -5.94 -9.10
N ASN A 13 -0.29 -6.64 -8.09
CA ASN A 13 0.49 -7.69 -7.42
C ASN A 13 0.81 -8.86 -8.35
N ASP A 14 -0.19 -9.35 -9.09
CA ASP A 14 -0.04 -10.50 -9.97
C ASP A 14 0.94 -10.20 -11.12
N ASN A 15 0.83 -9.04 -11.77
CA ASN A 15 1.70 -8.67 -12.91
C ASN A 15 3.07 -8.13 -12.47
N GLY A 16 3.13 -7.43 -11.34
CA GLY A 16 4.35 -6.83 -10.82
C GLY A 16 5.18 -7.75 -9.91
N ASN A 17 4.66 -8.94 -9.60
CA ASN A 17 5.23 -9.87 -8.62
C ASN A 17 5.45 -9.19 -7.25
N PHE A 18 4.49 -8.35 -6.84
CA PHE A 18 4.52 -7.69 -5.55
C PHE A 18 3.80 -8.53 -4.50
N ARG A 19 4.40 -8.65 -3.32
CA ARG A 19 3.80 -9.33 -2.16
C ARG A 19 2.65 -8.52 -1.54
N ALA A 20 2.67 -7.20 -1.72
CA ALA A 20 1.61 -6.31 -1.30
C ALA A 20 1.63 -5.01 -2.12
N SER A 21 0.43 -4.51 -2.40
CA SER A 21 0.18 -3.17 -2.93
C SER A 21 -0.88 -2.51 -2.07
N LEU A 22 -0.66 -1.27 -1.69
CA LEU A 22 -1.58 -0.50 -0.87
C LEU A 22 -1.64 0.96 -1.32
N PHE A 23 -2.81 1.55 -1.12
CA PHE A 23 -3.01 2.99 -1.20
C PHE A 23 -3.15 3.54 0.21
N ALA A 24 -2.30 4.49 0.54
CA ALA A 24 -2.33 5.20 1.80
C ALA A 24 -2.24 6.72 1.58
N THR A 25 -2.78 7.48 2.53
CA THR A 25 -2.61 8.93 2.58
C THR A 25 -1.18 9.30 2.98
N SER A 26 -0.79 10.56 2.76
CA SER A 26 0.50 11.09 3.22
C SER A 26 0.69 11.01 4.74
N ALA A 27 -0.38 10.86 5.52
CA ALA A 27 -0.35 10.64 6.97
C ALA A 27 -0.26 9.15 7.38
N GLY A 28 -0.14 8.23 6.42
CA GLY A 28 -0.03 6.79 6.68
C GLY A 28 -1.36 6.07 6.92
N LEU A 29 -2.50 6.72 6.67
CA LEU A 29 -3.81 6.06 6.72
C LEU A 29 -4.05 5.18 5.49
N VAL A 30 -4.31 3.89 5.68
CA VAL A 30 -4.63 2.93 4.61
C VAL A 30 -6.05 3.15 4.09
N LEU A 31 -6.18 3.33 2.78
CA LEU A 31 -7.45 3.50 2.07
C LEU A 31 -7.90 2.21 1.38
N ALA A 32 -6.93 1.46 0.85
CA ALA A 32 -7.15 0.15 0.25
C ALA A 32 -5.84 -0.64 0.23
N SER A 33 -5.94 -1.95 0.28
CA SER A 33 -4.79 -2.84 0.26
C SER A 33 -5.14 -4.16 -0.43
N GLN A 34 -4.14 -4.74 -1.09
CA GLN A 34 -4.08 -6.14 -1.48
C GLN A 34 -2.71 -6.61 -1.03
N LYS A 35 -2.67 -7.61 -0.15
CA LYS A 35 -1.45 -8.09 0.48
C LYS A 35 -1.53 -9.58 0.79
N GLU A 36 -0.38 -10.21 0.93
CA GLU A 36 -0.26 -11.48 1.62
C GLU A 36 -0.70 -11.37 3.10
N GLU A 37 -1.12 -12.49 3.71
CA GLU A 37 -1.66 -12.50 5.07
C GLU A 37 -0.65 -12.03 6.12
N ASP A 38 0.63 -12.30 5.92
CA ASP A 38 1.73 -12.00 6.85
C ASP A 38 2.16 -10.52 6.85
N ILE A 39 1.70 -9.73 5.90
CA ILE A 39 2.07 -8.32 5.79
C ILE A 39 1.11 -7.45 6.60
N ASP A 40 1.63 -6.58 7.46
CA ASP A 40 0.83 -5.54 8.12
C ASP A 40 0.83 -4.25 7.31
N GLU A 41 -0.28 -3.99 6.61
CA GLU A 41 -0.49 -2.79 5.81
C GLU A 41 -0.34 -1.48 6.59
N ARG A 42 -0.68 -1.47 7.88
CA ARG A 42 -0.64 -0.24 8.70
C ARG A 42 0.79 0.15 8.99
N VAL A 43 1.64 -0.83 9.28
CA VAL A 43 3.07 -0.62 9.49
C VAL A 43 3.72 -0.12 8.21
N VAL A 44 3.44 -0.76 7.07
CA VAL A 44 3.99 -0.36 5.77
C VAL A 44 3.53 1.06 5.39
N ALA A 45 2.26 1.39 5.61
CA ALA A 45 1.75 2.73 5.33
C ALA A 45 2.36 3.82 6.23
N ALA A 46 2.52 3.54 7.53
CA ALA A 46 3.16 4.46 8.45
C ALA A 46 4.64 4.69 8.10
N MET A 47 5.39 3.62 7.82
CA MET A 47 6.78 3.72 7.41
C MET A 47 6.94 4.44 6.07
N GLY A 48 6.09 4.11 5.09
CA GLY A 48 6.09 4.76 3.77
C GLY A 48 5.81 6.26 3.87
N SER A 49 4.89 6.66 4.75
CA SER A 49 4.61 8.07 5.05
C SER A 49 5.86 8.78 5.60
N LEU A 50 6.52 8.20 6.60
CA LEU A 50 7.74 8.76 7.19
C LEU A 50 8.89 8.86 6.17
N LEU A 51 9.08 7.82 5.35
CA LEU A 51 10.09 7.81 4.28
C LEU A 51 9.80 8.85 3.21
N SER A 52 8.53 8.98 2.80
CA SER A 52 8.11 9.99 1.83
C SER A 52 8.31 11.41 2.35
N ASP A 53 7.99 11.68 3.63
CA ASP A 53 8.21 12.98 4.26
C ASP A 53 9.71 13.30 4.37
N ALA A 54 10.54 12.31 4.74
CA ALA A 54 11.99 12.47 4.78
C ALA A 54 12.58 12.75 3.39
N ALA A 55 12.13 12.03 2.36
CA ALA A 55 12.59 12.21 0.98
C ALA A 55 12.16 13.56 0.39
N TYR A 56 10.99 14.07 0.76
CA TYR A 56 10.52 15.39 0.31
C TYR A 56 11.34 16.54 0.92
N LYS A 57 11.89 16.35 2.11
CA LYS A 57 12.68 17.36 2.84
C LYS A 57 14.18 17.35 2.52
N ALA A 58 14.67 16.34 1.80
CA ALA A 58 16.07 16.17 1.40
C ALA A 58 16.39 16.90 0.09
#